data_AF-A0A7C3RG73-F1
#
_entry.id   AF-A0A7C3RG73-F1
#
_cell.length_a   1.000
_cell.length_b   1.000
_cell.length_c   1.000
_cell.angle_alpha   90.00
_cell.angle_beta   90.00
_cell.angle_gamma   90.00
#
_symmetry.space_group_name_H-M   'P 1'
#
loop_
_entity.id
_entity.type
_entity.pdbx_description
1 polymer ?
#
loop_
_entity_poly.entity_id
_entity_poly.type
_entity_poly.pdbx_seq_one_letter_code
_entity_poly.pdbx_strand_id
1 'polypeptide(L)'
;MTKATSPAQVGRKLAEMFARNGCLRAPDVKRRKSEGGEYHAGYEIRLVAEDRQALKELRSMLAGVKLKAGREFKKGKRVVLPIYGKDQVVQFTKLIKPYLPRAVAARKLKKCPA
;
A
#
# COMPACT_ATOMS: atom_id res chain seq x y z
N MET A 1 -4.18 -17.17 20.72
CA MET A 1 -3.05 -17.74 19.95
C MET A 1 -3.02 -17.10 18.56
N THR A 2 -2.30 -15.98 18.37
CA THR A 2 -2.08 -15.42 17.02
C THR A 2 -0.91 -16.17 16.38
N LYS A 3 -1.20 -17.06 15.43
CA LYS A 3 -0.19 -17.75 14.62
C LYS A 3 0.78 -16.70 14.05
N ALA A 4 2.07 -16.89 14.28
CA ALA A 4 3.13 -16.16 13.59
C ALA A 4 2.90 -16.34 12.09
N THR A 5 2.36 -15.30 11.44
CA THR A 5 2.06 -15.33 10.02
C THR A 5 3.38 -15.12 9.30
N SER A 6 3.82 -16.08 8.49
CA SER A 6 5.11 -15.99 7.82
C SER A 6 5.13 -14.79 6.85
N PRO A 7 6.30 -14.22 6.52
CA PRO A 7 6.39 -13.08 5.60
C PRO A 7 5.68 -13.34 4.26
N ALA A 8 5.71 -14.59 3.78
CA ALA A 8 5.01 -15.01 2.57
C ALA A 8 3.47 -14.98 2.72
N GLN A 9 2.94 -15.45 3.85
CA GLN A 9 1.51 -15.38 4.15
C GLN A 9 1.04 -13.93 4.29
N VAL A 10 1.84 -13.07 4.94
CA VAL A 10 1.58 -11.63 5.03
C VAL A 10 1.56 -11.00 3.64
N GLY A 11 2.57 -11.30 2.81
CA GLY A 11 2.64 -10.79 1.42
C GLY A 11 1.42 -11.17 0.59
N ARG A 12 0.96 -12.42 0.68
CA ARG A 12 -0.24 -12.89 -0.01
C ARG A 12 -1.50 -12.16 0.45
N LYS A 13 -1.70 -12.02 1.76
CA LYS A 13 -2.89 -11.36 2.30
C LYS A 13 -2.91 -9.86 1.99
N LEU A 14 -1.77 -9.19 2.07
CA LEU A 14 -1.63 -7.79 1.64
C LEU A 14 -1.89 -7.63 0.14
N ALA A 15 -1.45 -8.58 -0.71
CA ALA A 15 -1.73 -8.58 -2.13
C ALA A 15 -3.22 -8.69 -2.44
N GLU A 16 -3.95 -9.57 -1.75
CA GLU A 16 -5.41 -9.72 -1.88
C GLU A 16 -6.14 -8.43 -1.49
N MET A 17 -5.80 -7.83 -0.34
CA MET A 17 -6.37 -6.56 0.10
C MET A 17 -6.08 -5.43 -0.91
N PHE A 18 -4.85 -5.36 -1.41
CA PHE A 18 -4.44 -4.35 -2.39
C PHE A 18 -5.13 -4.55 -3.74
N ALA A 19 -5.27 -5.79 -4.20
CA ALA A 19 -5.95 -6.13 -5.43
C ALA A 19 -7.42 -5.71 -5.38
N ARG A 20 -8.11 -5.98 -4.27
CA ARG A 20 -9.54 -5.67 -4.08
C ARG A 20 -9.79 -4.16 -4.13
N ASN A 21 -9.19 -3.40 -3.22
CA ASN A 21 -9.53 -1.98 -3.02
C ASN A 21 -8.32 -1.07 -2.84
N GLY A 22 -7.10 -1.60 -2.88
CA GLY A 22 -5.89 -0.81 -2.72
C GLY A 22 -5.58 0.09 -3.91
N CYS A 23 -4.85 1.16 -3.65
CA CYS A 23 -4.43 2.13 -4.67
C CYS A 23 -2.99 2.56 -4.42
N LEU A 24 -2.18 2.55 -5.48
CA LEU A 24 -0.87 3.19 -5.50
C LEU A 24 -1.03 4.59 -6.11
N ARG A 25 -0.59 5.61 -5.37
CA ARG A 25 -0.35 6.95 -5.90
C ARG A 25 1.16 7.16 -5.99
N ALA A 26 1.59 7.58 -7.16
CA ALA A 26 2.95 8.02 -7.39
C ALA A 26 2.91 9.45 -7.95
N PRO A 27 3.94 10.26 -7.65
CA PRO A 27 4.08 11.58 -8.25
C PRO A 27 4.12 11.47 -9.77
N ASP A 28 3.46 12.41 -10.43
CA ASP A 28 3.61 12.61 -11.86
C ASP A 28 4.96 13.31 -12.11
N VAL A 29 5.86 12.61 -12.81
CA VAL A 29 7.23 13.08 -13.06
C VAL A 29 7.23 14.33 -13.94
N LYS A 30 6.29 14.47 -14.89
CA LYS A 30 6.21 15.64 -15.78
C LYS A 30 5.78 16.86 -14.98
N ARG A 31 4.76 16.71 -14.14
CA ARG A 31 4.28 17.78 -13.25
C ARG A 31 5.33 18.18 -12.23
N ARG A 32 6.00 17.20 -11.60
CA ARG A 32 7.09 17.49 -10.66
C ARG A 32 8.25 18.26 -11.30
N LYS A 33 8.57 18.00 -12.58
CA LYS A 33 9.59 18.76 -13.31
C LYS A 33 9.13 20.19 -13.66
N SER A 34 7.84 20.37 -13.98
CA SER A 34 7.30 21.67 -14.41
C SER A 34 6.93 22.59 -13.25
N GLU A 35 6.37 22.05 -12.16
CA GLU A 35 5.82 22.80 -11.02
C GLU A 35 6.81 22.86 -9.83
N GLY A 36 7.91 22.10 -9.90
CA GLY A 36 8.98 22.15 -8.90
C GLY A 36 8.48 21.93 -7.46
N GLY A 37 8.79 22.89 -6.58
CA GLY A 37 8.49 22.84 -5.15
C GLY A 37 7.00 22.93 -4.79
N GLU A 38 6.14 23.44 -5.69
CA GLU A 38 4.69 23.54 -5.47
C GLU A 38 3.97 22.19 -5.65
N TYR A 39 4.64 21.21 -6.27
CA TYR A 39 4.08 19.89 -6.47
C TYR A 39 4.31 18.95 -5.27
N HIS A 40 3.41 19.00 -4.30
CA HIS A 40 3.50 18.26 -3.05
C HIS A 40 3.07 16.77 -3.12
N ALA A 41 2.87 16.20 -4.31
CA ALA A 41 2.49 14.79 -4.40
C ALA A 41 3.68 13.87 -4.08
N GLY A 42 3.48 12.99 -3.10
CA GLY A 42 4.43 11.95 -2.72
C GLY A 42 4.03 10.56 -3.20
N TYR A 43 4.91 9.59 -2.91
CA TYR A 43 4.58 8.18 -3.05
C TYR A 43 3.69 7.74 -1.88
N GLU A 44 2.58 7.11 -2.21
CA GLU A 44 1.59 6.69 -1.23
C GLU A 44 0.90 5.40 -1.70
N ILE A 45 0.72 4.45 -0.78
CA ILE A 45 -0.20 3.33 -0.97
C ILE A 45 -1.37 3.50 -0.02
N ARG A 46 -2.58 3.37 -0.53
CA ARG A 46 -3.81 3.33 0.26
C ARG A 46 -4.30 1.90 0.34
N LEU A 47 -4.41 1.39 1.55
CA LEU A 47 -5.09 0.14 1.84
C LEU A 47 -6.43 0.43 2.48
N VAL A 48 -7.43 -0.38 2.17
CA VAL A 48 -8.80 -0.17 2.64
C VAL A 48 -9.16 -1.30 3.59
N ALA A 49 -9.53 -0.93 4.81
CA ALA A 49 -10.12 -1.81 5.81
C ALA A 49 -11.65 -1.61 5.82
N GLU A 50 -12.38 -2.71 5.84
CA GLU A 50 -13.85 -2.71 5.84
C GLU A 50 -14.43 -2.51 7.24
N ASP A 51 -13.68 -2.92 8.27
CA ASP A 51 -14.06 -2.81 9.67
C ASP A 51 -12.83 -2.55 10.56
N ARG A 52 -13.06 -2.39 11.87
CA ARG A 52 -11.99 -2.14 12.86
C ARG A 52 -11.06 -3.33 13.05
N GLN A 53 -11.54 -4.56 12.86
CA GLN A 53 -10.75 -5.77 13.05
C GLN A 53 -9.76 -5.95 11.88
N ALA A 54 -10.23 -5.75 10.65
CA ALA A 54 -9.40 -5.70 9.44
C ALA A 54 -8.34 -4.59 9.54
N LEU A 55 -8.68 -3.44 10.13
CA LEU A 55 -7.72 -2.36 10.35
C LEU A 55 -6.62 -2.73 11.36
N LYS A 56 -7.00 -3.38 12.46
CA LYS A 56 -6.04 -3.87 13.47
C LYS A 56 -5.14 -4.95 12.87
N GLU A 57 -5.71 -5.90 12.13
CA GLU A 57 -4.95 -6.94 11.44
C GLU A 57 -3.98 -6.34 10.43
N LEU A 58 -4.44 -5.36 9.63
CA LEU A 58 -3.61 -4.67 8.66
C LEU A 58 -2.43 -3.95 9.32
N ARG A 59 -2.65 -3.25 10.45
CA ARG A 59 -1.56 -2.62 11.23
C ARG A 59 -0.56 -3.65 11.74
N SER A 60 -1.02 -4.77 12.30
CA SER A 60 -0.15 -5.84 12.78
C SER A 60 0.66 -6.47 11.66
N MET A 61 0.04 -6.72 10.50
CA MET A 61 0.74 -7.25 9.31
C MET A 61 1.83 -6.30 8.82
N LEU A 62 1.52 -5.01 8.68
CA LEU A 62 2.49 -4.00 8.23
C LEU A 62 3.66 -3.88 9.21
N ALA A 63 3.40 -3.87 10.52
CA ALA A 63 4.43 -3.85 11.54
C ALA A 63 5.33 -5.10 11.48
N GLY A 64 4.74 -6.28 11.26
CA GLY A 64 5.47 -7.55 11.13
C GLY A 64 6.44 -7.59 9.94
N VAL A 65 6.18 -6.81 8.88
CA VAL A 65 7.07 -6.66 7.72
C VAL A 65 7.84 -5.33 7.73
N LYS A 66 7.92 -4.66 8.89
CA LYS A 66 8.64 -3.39 9.10
C LYS A 66 8.17 -2.21 8.23
N LEU A 67 6.95 -2.27 7.70
CA LEU A 67 6.34 -1.16 6.97
C LEU A 67 5.60 -0.25 7.94
N LYS A 68 5.80 1.07 7.79
CA LYS A 68 5.16 2.08 8.64
C LYS A 68 3.88 2.58 7.97
N ALA A 69 2.75 2.31 8.61
CA ALA A 69 1.49 2.93 8.23
C ALA A 69 1.45 4.39 8.71
N GLY A 70 0.83 5.25 7.91
CA GLY A 70 0.45 6.60 8.31
C GLY A 70 -0.85 6.64 9.10
N ARG A 71 -1.34 7.86 9.35
CA ARG A 71 -2.62 8.07 10.05
C ARG A 71 -3.78 7.61 9.17
N GLU A 72 -4.62 6.73 9.72
CA GLU A 72 -5.84 6.29 9.04
C GLU A 72 -6.89 7.40 8.99
N PHE A 73 -7.75 7.32 7.98
CA PHE A 73 -8.86 8.24 7.83
C PHE A 73 -10.08 7.52 7.29
N LYS A 74 -11.28 8.03 7.62
CA LYS A 74 -12.54 7.50 7.09
C LYS A 74 -12.80 8.05 5.69
N LYS A 75 -13.24 7.18 4.79
CA LYS A 75 -13.75 7.55 3.46
C LYS A 75 -15.11 6.88 3.27
N GLY A 76 -16.18 7.63 3.56
CA GLY A 76 -17.52 7.08 3.67
C GLY A 76 -17.59 6.02 4.78
N LYS A 77 -18.13 4.83 4.47
CA LYS A 77 -18.21 3.69 5.40
C LYS A 77 -16.88 2.92 5.57
N ARG A 78 -15.84 3.27 4.80
CA ARG A 78 -14.56 2.52 4.77
C ARG A 78 -13.49 3.26 5.56
N VAL A 79 -12.51 2.52 6.09
CA VAL A 79 -11.31 3.11 6.69
C VAL A 79 -10.13 2.91 5.74
N VAL A 80 -9.39 3.97 5.49
CA VAL A 80 -8.19 3.94 4.64
C VAL A 80 -6.96 4.06 5.53
N LEU A 81 -6.02 3.13 5.37
CA LEU A 81 -4.71 3.16 5.99
C LEU A 81 -3.65 3.48 4.92
N PRO A 82 -3.08 4.70 4.94
CA PRO A 82 -2.03 5.06 3.99
C PRO A 82 -0.66 4.52 4.42
N ILE A 83 0.23 4.31 3.47
CA ILE A 83 1.66 4.05 3.64
C ILE A 83 2.38 5.12 2.82
N TYR A 84 3.19 5.96 3.46
CA TYR A 84 3.86 7.09 2.82
C TYR A 84 5.34 6.81 2.59
N GLY A 85 5.89 7.47 1.57
CA GLY A 85 7.32 7.47 1.30
C GLY A 85 7.73 6.49 0.21
N LYS A 86 8.70 6.90 -0.61
CA LYS A 86 9.15 6.13 -1.78
C LYS A 86 9.63 4.73 -1.36
N ASP A 87 10.48 4.65 -0.35
CA ASP A 87 11.10 3.39 0.07
C ASP A 87 10.06 2.40 0.61
N GLN A 88 9.10 2.89 1.42
CA GLN A 88 8.02 2.06 1.93
C GLN A 88 7.13 1.52 0.80
N VAL A 89 6.85 2.35 -0.20
CA VAL A 89 6.10 1.95 -1.38
C VAL A 89 6.85 0.89 -2.21
N VAL A 90 8.16 1.07 -2.40
CA VAL A 90 9.01 0.10 -3.09
C VAL A 90 9.05 -1.23 -2.33
N GLN A 91 9.26 -1.19 -1.01
CA GLN A 91 9.28 -2.39 -0.18
C GLN A 91 7.92 -3.12 -0.20
N PHE A 92 6.82 -2.40 -0.02
CA PHE A 92 5.48 -2.98 -0.08
C PHE A 92 5.22 -3.66 -1.44
N THR A 93 5.55 -2.98 -2.54
CA THR A 93 5.29 -3.52 -3.87
C THR A 93 6.16 -4.73 -4.18
N LYS A 94 7.44 -4.74 -3.77
CA LYS A 94 8.30 -5.94 -3.85
C LYS A 94 7.72 -7.11 -3.07
N LEU A 95 7.17 -6.87 -1.87
CA LEU A 95 6.55 -7.90 -1.03
C LEU A 95 5.31 -8.53 -1.68
N ILE A 96 4.44 -7.73 -2.29
CA ILE A 96 3.15 -8.23 -2.82
C ILE A 96 3.19 -8.67 -4.28
N LYS A 97 4.16 -8.19 -5.07
CA LYS A 97 4.25 -8.47 -6.52
C LYS A 97 4.24 -9.96 -6.88
N PRO A 98 4.91 -10.86 -6.13
CA PRO A 98 4.85 -12.30 -6.41
C PRO A 98 3.45 -12.91 -6.28
N TYR A 99 2.57 -12.29 -5.50
CA TYR A 99 1.23 -12.80 -5.17
C TYR A 99 0.10 -12.09 -5.91
N LEU A 100 0.41 -11.04 -6.68
CA LEU A 100 -0.59 -10.36 -7.50
C LEU A 100 -0.78 -11.07 -8.85
N PRO A 101 -2.01 -11.20 -9.34
CA PRO A 101 -2.24 -11.60 -10.73
C PRO A 101 -1.53 -10.64 -11.69
N ARG A 102 -0.90 -11.16 -12.74
CA ARG A 102 -0.11 -10.36 -13.70
C ARG A 102 -0.86 -9.14 -14.25
N ALA A 103 -2.14 -9.32 -14.60
CA ALA A 103 -3.00 -8.24 -15.07
C ALA A 103 -3.22 -7.14 -14.02
N VAL A 104 -3.39 -7.51 -12.75
CA VAL A 104 -3.57 -6.56 -11.64
C VAL A 104 -2.26 -5.83 -11.35
N ALA A 105 -1.14 -6.54 -11.34
CA ALA A 105 0.18 -5.94 -11.16
C ALA A 105 0.47 -4.90 -12.26
N ALA A 106 0.25 -5.27 -13.53
CA ALA A 106 0.45 -4.37 -14.66
C ALA A 106 -0.43 -3.11 -14.60
N ARG A 107 -1.66 -3.23 -14.10
CA ARG A 107 -2.58 -2.08 -13.96
C ARG A 107 -2.28 -1.21 -12.75
N LYS A 108 -2.10 -1.82 -11.57
CA LYS A 108 -2.01 -1.10 -10.28
C LYS A 108 -0.58 -0.68 -9.90
N LEU A 109 0.44 -1.41 -10.35
CA LEU A 109 1.85 -1.11 -10.06
C LEU A 109 2.54 -0.33 -11.18
N LYS A 110 1.83 0.03 -12.27
CA LYS A 110 2.39 0.74 -13.44
C LYS A 110 3.19 2.01 -13.10
N LYS A 111 2.84 2.65 -11.98
CA LYS A 111 3.41 3.93 -11.55
C LYS A 111 4.47 3.78 -10.44
N CYS A 112 4.83 2.56 -10.06
CA CYS A 112 5.89 2.35 -9.07
C CYS A 112 7.26 2.55 -9.72
N PRO A 113 8.17 3.28 -9.05
CA PRO A 113 9.55 3.38 -9.50
C PRO A 113 10.23 2.01 -9.29
N ALA A 114 11.07 1.62 -10.24
CA ALA A 114 11.93 0.44 -10.12
C ALA A 114 12.94 0.61 -8.98
#